data_AF-A1TPL4-F1
#
_entry.id   AF-A1TPL4-F1
#
_cell.length_a   1.000
_cell.length_b   1.000
_cell.length_c   1.000
_cell.angle_alpha   90.00
_cell.angle_beta   90.00
_cell.angle_gamma   90.00
#
_symmetry.space_group_name_H-M   'P 1'
#
loop_
_entity.id
_entity.type
_entity.pdbx_description
1 polymer ?
#
loop_
_entity_poly.entity_id
_entity_poly.type
_entity_poly.pdbx_seq_one_letter_code
_entity_poly.pdbx_strand_id
1 'polypeptide(L)' 'MARFIRIPKFCLDTGYTDRAVETKIHRGVWVEGKEYVRAPDGNVLIDMEGYNRWAAKHHPEVLDHAATA' A
#
# COMPACT_ATOMS: atom_id res chain seq x y z
N MET A 1 -0.18 -10.14 10.22
CA MET A 1 -1.13 -9.40 9.36
C MET A 1 -1.05 -9.95 7.95
N ALA A 2 -2.12 -9.87 7.14
CA ALA A 2 -2.03 -10.20 5.72
C ALA A 2 -1.26 -9.09 4.97
N ARG A 3 -0.36 -9.48 4.06
CA ARG A 3 0.43 -8.54 3.26
C ARG A 3 -0.41 -7.85 2.19
N PHE A 4 -1.26 -8.61 1.49
CA PHE A 4 -2.15 -8.11 0.46
C PHE A 4 -3.57 -7.98 0.98
N ILE A 5 -4.16 -6.79 0.90
CA ILE A 5 -5.53 -6.53 1.38
C ILE A 5 -6.35 -5.76 0.34
N ARG A 6 -7.67 -5.94 0.36
CA ARG A 6 -8.56 -5.18 -0.53
C ARG A 6 -8.69 -3.73 -0.06
N ILE A 7 -9.01 -2.84 -1.01
CA ILE A 7 -9.20 -1.39 -0.78
C ILE A 7 -10.08 -1.10 0.45
N PRO A 8 -11.25 -1.75 0.68
CA PRO A 8 -12.07 -1.43 1.85
C PRO A 8 -11.37 -1.67 3.20
N LYS A 9 -10.58 -2.75 3.32
CA LYS A 9 -9.82 -3.03 4.54
C LYS A 9 -8.64 -2.08 4.70
N PHE A 10 -7.96 -1.77 3.59
CA PHE A 10 -6.89 -0.78 3.58
C PHE A 10 -7.38 0.59 4.06
N CYS A 11 -8.54 1.03 3.56
CA CYS A 11 -9.16 2.29 3.94
C CYS A 11 -9.57 2.31 5.42
N LEU A 12 -10.13 1.20 5.93
CA LEU A 12 -10.43 1.05 7.36
C LEU A 12 -9.18 1.17 8.24
N ASP A 13 -8.07 0.56 7.82
CA ASP A 13 -6.84 0.50 8.63
C ASP A 13 -6.03 1.81 8.61
N THR A 14 -6.06 2.52 7.49
CA THR A 14 -5.19 3.68 7.25
C THR A 14 -5.92 5.03 7.27
N GLY A 15 -7.25 5.01 7.21
CA GLY A 15 -8.07 6.22 7.07
C GLY A 15 -8.07 6.83 5.66
N TYR A 16 -7.43 6.18 4.67
CA TYR A 16 -7.58 6.57 3.27
C TYR A 16 -9.01 6.34 2.79
N THR A 17 -9.44 7.11 1.79
CA THR A 17 -10.70 6.85 1.06
C THR A 17 -10.43 6.01 -0.19
N ASP A 18 -11.44 5.26 -0.63
CA ASP A 18 -11.36 4.49 -1.89
C ASP A 18 -10.92 5.38 -3.06
N ARG A 19 -11.51 6.58 -3.16
CA ARG A 19 -11.17 7.59 -4.18
C ARG A 19 -9.70 8.01 -4.13
N ALA A 20 -9.12 8.15 -2.93
CA ALA A 20 -7.71 8.53 -2.80
C ALA A 20 -6.80 7.42 -3.33
N VAL A 21 -7.12 6.16 -3.01
CA VAL A 21 -6.39 4.98 -3.51
C VAL A 21 -6.49 4.88 -5.03
N GLU A 22 -7.70 4.94 -5.58
CA GLU A 22 -7.93 4.92 -7.03
C GLU A 22 -7.21 6.06 -7.74
N THR A 23 -7.22 7.26 -7.16
CA THR A 23 -6.51 8.42 -7.72
C THR A 23 -5.00 8.20 -7.74
N LYS A 24 -4.41 7.57 -6.72
CA LYS A 24 -2.98 7.24 -6.69
C LYS A 24 -2.60 6.25 -7.78
N ILE A 25 -3.43 5.23 -7.98
CA ILE A 25 -3.25 4.23 -9.04
C ILE A 25 -3.41 4.90 -10.42
N HIS A 26 -4.50 5.63 -10.65
CA HIS A 26 -4.80 6.27 -11.93
C HIS A 26 -3.73 7.29 -12.35
N ARG A 27 -3.19 8.06 -11.39
CA ARG A 27 -2.11 9.03 -11.65
C ARG A 27 -0.72 8.39 -11.76
N GLY A 28 -0.60 7.07 -11.61
CA GLY A 28 0.68 6.36 -11.61
C GLY A 28 1.56 6.67 -10.40
N VAL A 29 1.01 7.26 -9.34
CA VAL A 29 1.74 7.50 -8.08
C VAL A 29 2.00 6.19 -7.36
N TRP A 30 1.03 5.27 -7.42
CA TRP A 30 1.18 3.88 -7.03
C TRP A 30 1.33 3.03 -8.28
N VAL A 31 2.31 2.15 -8.29
CA VAL A 31 2.73 1.35 -9.43
C VAL A 31 2.38 -0.11 -9.17
N GLU A 32 1.86 -0.78 -10.19
CA GLU A 32 1.54 -2.21 -10.11
C GLU A 32 2.81 -3.04 -9.84
N GLY A 33 2.72 -4.00 -8.91
CA GLY A 33 3.85 -4.77 -8.42
C GLY A 33 4.70 -4.06 -7.35
N LYS A 34 4.43 -2.79 -7.04
CA LYS A 34 5.12 -2.05 -5.96
C LYS A 34 4.19 -1.77 -4.78
N GLU A 35 3.16 -0.96 -4.97
CA GLU A 35 2.21 -0.58 -3.92
C GLU A 35 0.88 -1.36 -4.01
N TYR A 36 0.55 -1.89 -5.19
CA TYR A 36 -0.64 -2.70 -5.40
C TYR A 36 -0.40 -3.79 -6.45
N VAL A 37 -1.27 -4.80 -6.48
CA VAL A 37 -1.31 -5.84 -7.52
C VAL A 37 -2.74 -6.07 -7.97
N ARG A 38 -2.92 -6.55 -9.20
CA ARG A 38 -4.21 -7.12 -9.65
C ARG A 38 -4.18 -8.62 -9.42
N ALA A 39 -5.11 -9.12 -8.63
CA ALA A 39 -5.29 -10.54 -8.42
C ALA A 39 -5.80 -11.23 -9.71
N PRO A 40 -5.70 -12.57 -9.83
CA PRO A 40 -6.17 -13.30 -11.01
C PRO A 40 -7.66 -13.11 -11.35
N ASP A 41 -8.46 -12.68 -10.37
CA ASP A 41 -9.89 -12.37 -10.52
C ASP A 41 -10.15 -10.89 -10.90
N GLY A 42 -9.10 -10.11 -11.14
CA GLY A 42 -9.16 -8.69 -11.52
C GLY A 42 -9.29 -7.71 -10.35
N ASN A 43 -9.40 -8.19 -9.11
CA ASN A 43 -9.48 -7.32 -7.94
C ASN A 43 -8.13 -6.63 -7.66
N VAL A 44 -8.19 -5.36 -7.25
CA VAL A 44 -7.02 -4.63 -6.77
C VAL A 44 -6.76 -4.99 -5.30
N LEU A 45 -5.54 -5.47 -5.03
CA LEU A 45 -5.02 -5.69 -3.69
C LEU A 45 -3.89 -4.71 -3.41
N ILE A 46 -3.91 -4.07 -2.25
CA ILE A 46 -2.84 -3.20 -1.77
C ILE A 46 -1.80 -4.06 -1.06
N ASP A 47 -0.53 -3.90 -1.43
CA ASP A 47 0.60 -4.48 -0.71
C ASP A 47 0.95 -3.55 0.45
N MET A 48 0.63 -3.95 1.68
CA MET A 48 0.89 -3.13 2.87
C MET A 48 2.38 -2.82 3.06
N GLU A 49 3.28 -3.73 2.68
CA GLU A 49 4.72 -3.45 2.74
C GLU A 49 5.13 -2.44 1.66
N GLY A 50 4.57 -2.59 0.46
CA GLY A 50 4.74 -1.64 -0.65
C GLY A 50 4.30 -0.23 -0.28
N TYR A 51 3.08 -0.13 0.24
CA TYR A 51 2.53 1.10 0.79
C TYR A 51 3.42 1.70 1.88
N ASN A 52 3.87 0.90 2.86
CA ASN A 52 4.72 1.39 3.95
C ASN A 52 6.04 1.96 3.42
N ARG A 53 6.68 1.28 2.46
CA ARG A 53 7.88 1.78 1.78
C ARG A 53 7.64 3.09 1.03
N TRP A 54 6.50 3.19 0.34
CA TRP A 54 6.11 4.42 -0.36
C TRP A 54 5.85 5.57 0.61
N ALA A 55 5.13 5.32 1.71
CA ALA A 55 4.79 6.31 2.72
C ALA A 55 6.04 6.83 3.45
N ALA A 56 6.97 5.92 3.77
CA ALA A 56 8.23 6.23 4.40
C ALA A 56 9.34 6.66 3.42
N LYS A 57 9.05 6.86 2.13
CA LYS A 57 10.08 7.17 1.12
C LYS A 57 10.94 8.39 1.48
N HIS A 58 10.37 9.37 2.18
CA HIS A 58 11.08 10.56 2.67
C HIS A 58 11.61 10.42 4.10
N HIS A 59 11.29 9.31 4.76
CA HIS A 59 11.62 8.97 6.15
C HIS A 59 12.03 7.50 6.28
N PRO A 60 13.07 7.04 5.57
CA PRO A 60 13.46 5.63 5.58
C PRO A 60 13.80 5.11 6.98
N GLU A 61 14.24 6.00 7.89
CA GLU A 61 14.56 5.69 9.27
C GLU A 61 13.40 5.00 10.00
N VAL A 62 12.15 5.26 9.63
CA VAL A 62 10.98 4.65 10.30
C VAL A 62 10.80 3.17 9.98
N LEU A 63 11.45 2.66 8.93
CA LEU A 63 11.40 1.24 8.55
C LEU A 63 12.54 0.41 9.19
N ASP A 64 13.67 1.05 9.48
CA ASP A 64 14.92 0.36 9.92
C ASP A 64 14.95 0.02 11.42
N HIS A 65 13.95 0.43 12.21
CA HIS A 65 13.87 0.12 13.64
C HIS A 65 13.55 -1.35 13.97
N ALA A 66 13.39 -2.21 12.96
CA ALA A 66 13.13 -3.64 13.14
C ALA A 66 14.38 -4.50 13.40
N ALA A 67 15.59 -3.93 13.45
CA ALA A 67 16.86 -4.69 13.52
C ALA A 67 17.65 -4.53 14.84
N THR A 68 17.04 -4.09 15.94
CA THR A 68 17.72 -3.97 17.26
C THR A 68 17.05 -4.79 18.37
N ALA A 69 16.64 -6.03 18.08
CA ALA A 69 16.23 -6.99 19.10
C ALA A 69 17.07 -8.28 19.00
#